data_AF-A0A7C4MP44-F1
#
_entry.id   AF-A0A7C4MP44-F1
#
_cell.length_a   1.000
_cell.length_b   1.000
_cell.length_c   1.000
_cell.angle_alpha   90.00
_cell.angle_beta   90.00
_cell.angle_gamma   90.00
#
_symmetry.space_group_name_H-M   'P 1'
#
loop_
_entity.id
_entity.type
_entity.pdbx_description
1 polymer ?
#
loop_
_entity_poly.entity_id
_entity_poly.type
_entity_poly.pdbx_seq_one_letter_code
_entity_poly.pdbx_strand_id
1 'polypeptide(L)'
;MKINQIPAILLVTLSLLLLLRFPVFADDEDPCRDQGITVKNLTFKELWFKRKDGECTLLNRNYSFTIKPGEEIGLFSDMVCQTPYCAACNYANFKAYDRNNDCRMKMLPENAFSDI
;
A
#
# COMPACT_ATOMS: atom_id res chain seq x y z
N MET A 1 32.48 -46.94 -43.87
CA MET A 1 32.29 -45.52 -43.50
C MET A 1 31.14 -45.48 -42.49
N LYS A 2 31.44 -45.37 -41.18
CA LYS A 2 30.43 -45.37 -40.10
C LYS A 2 30.08 -43.92 -39.76
N ILE A 3 28.83 -43.54 -39.96
CA ILE A 3 28.32 -42.20 -39.64
C ILE A 3 27.92 -42.21 -38.16
N ASN A 4 28.61 -41.39 -37.36
CA ASN A 4 28.32 -41.15 -35.95
C ASN A 4 26.89 -40.63 -35.79
N GLN A 5 26.02 -41.47 -35.24
CA GLN A 5 24.72 -41.07 -34.72
C GLN A 5 24.97 -40.35 -33.38
N ILE A 6 25.13 -39.02 -33.42
CA ILE A 6 25.06 -38.19 -32.22
C ILE A 6 23.63 -38.36 -31.68
N PRO A 7 23.43 -38.81 -30.43
CA PRO A 7 22.11 -39.15 -29.94
C PRO A 7 21.26 -37.87 -29.87
N ALA A 8 20.17 -37.85 -30.62
CA ALA A 8 19.16 -36.78 -30.66
C ALA A 8 18.61 -36.39 -29.27
N ILE A 9 18.86 -37.23 -28.26
CA ILE A 9 18.53 -37.03 -26.86
C ILE A 9 19.19 -35.77 -26.26
N LEU A 10 20.41 -35.41 -26.71
CA LEU A 10 21.14 -34.25 -26.17
C LEU A 10 20.55 -32.90 -26.63
N LEU A 11 19.84 -32.87 -27.76
CA LEU A 11 19.24 -31.66 -28.32
C LEU A 11 17.90 -31.32 -27.65
N VAL A 12 17.13 -32.33 -27.23
CA VAL A 12 15.82 -32.12 -26.59
C VAL A 12 15.97 -31.56 -25.17
N THR A 13 17.04 -31.92 -24.44
CA THR A 13 17.29 -31.41 -23.09
C THR A 13 17.69 -29.93 -23.08
N LEU A 14 18.32 -29.43 -24.15
CA LEU A 14 18.77 -28.03 -24.22
C LEU A 14 17.60 -27.07 -24.50
N SER A 15 16.60 -27.51 -25.26
CA SER A 15 15.37 -26.74 -25.51
C SER A 15 14.48 -26.62 -24.28
N LEU A 16 14.50 -27.61 -23.38
CA LEU A 16 13.71 -27.59 -22.15
C LEU A 16 14.27 -26.63 -21.09
N LEU A 17 15.60 -26.45 -21.04
CA LEU A 17 16.25 -25.50 -20.12
C LEU A 17 16.05 -24.03 -20.51
N LEU A 18 15.78 -23.74 -21.79
CA LEU A 18 15.53 -22.37 -22.28
C LEU A 18 14.16 -21.83 -21.87
N LEU A 19 13.19 -22.70 -21.56
CA LEU A 19 11.86 -22.30 -21.08
C LEU A 19 11.80 -22.00 -19.57
N LEU A 20 12.89 -22.22 -18.82
CA LEU A 20 12.97 -21.87 -17.39
C LEU A 20 13.46 -20.43 -17.14
N ARG A 21 13.65 -19.62 -18.19
CA ARG A 21 14.08 -18.22 -18.10
C ARG A 21 12.95 -17.23 -18.38
N PHE A 22 11.71 -17.59 -18.07
CA PHE A 22 10.72 -16.54 -17.91
C PHE A 22 11.13 -15.72 -16.67
N PRO A 23 11.29 -14.39 -16.79
CA PRO A 23 11.36 -13.57 -15.60
C PRO A 23 10.07 -13.85 -14.84
N VAL A 24 10.20 -14.37 -13.62
CA VAL A 24 9.15 -14.24 -12.62
C VAL A 24 8.94 -12.74 -12.53
N PHE A 25 7.87 -12.25 -13.16
CA PHE A 25 7.33 -10.94 -12.81
C PHE A 25 7.03 -11.08 -11.32
N ALA A 26 7.87 -10.46 -10.49
CA ALA A 26 7.47 -10.17 -9.13
C ALA A 26 6.17 -9.40 -9.30
N ASP A 27 5.06 -10.05 -9.01
CA ASP A 27 3.85 -9.33 -8.67
C ASP A 27 4.32 -8.38 -7.58
N ASP A 28 4.20 -7.06 -7.79
CA ASP A 28 4.47 -6.06 -6.75
C ASP A 28 3.45 -6.30 -5.65
N GLU A 29 3.67 -7.37 -4.88
CA GLU A 29 2.76 -7.88 -3.89
C GLU A 29 2.72 -6.83 -2.80
N ASP A 30 1.60 -6.11 -2.75
CA ASP A 30 1.43 -4.98 -1.85
C ASP A 30 1.67 -5.44 -0.39
N PRO A 31 2.79 -5.06 0.24
CA PRO A 31 3.16 -5.58 1.55
C PRO A 31 2.24 -5.06 2.66
N CYS A 32 1.41 -4.06 2.35
CA CYS A 32 0.46 -3.47 3.27
C CYS A 32 -0.95 -4.01 3.09
N ARG A 33 -1.19 -4.90 2.10
CA ARG A 33 -2.55 -5.34 1.73
C ARG A 33 -3.30 -6.00 2.90
N ASP A 34 -2.64 -6.92 3.59
CA ASP A 34 -3.27 -7.73 4.64
C ASP A 34 -3.39 -6.97 5.97
N GLN A 35 -2.31 -6.27 6.34
CA GLN A 35 -2.21 -5.53 7.60
C GLN A 35 -2.87 -4.14 7.54
N GLY A 36 -2.95 -3.53 6.37
CA GLY A 36 -3.35 -2.14 6.17
C GLY A 36 -2.21 -1.15 6.48
N ILE A 37 -2.45 0.12 6.20
CA ILE A 37 -1.53 1.21 6.50
C ILE A 37 -1.94 1.85 7.82
N THR A 38 -1.02 1.92 8.77
CA THR A 38 -1.26 2.58 10.06
C THR A 38 -0.88 4.04 9.96
N VAL A 39 -1.87 4.93 10.13
CA VAL A 39 -1.69 6.37 10.10
C VAL A 39 -1.71 6.90 11.53
N LYS A 40 -0.66 7.64 11.90
CA LYS A 40 -0.51 8.24 13.23
C LYS A 40 -0.62 9.76 13.16
N ASN A 41 -1.50 10.33 13.97
CA ASN A 41 -1.58 11.78 14.14
C ASN A 41 -0.52 12.25 15.15
N LEU A 42 0.58 12.84 14.67
CA LEU A 42 1.61 13.42 15.55
C LEU A 42 1.47 14.94 15.75
N THR A 43 0.62 15.56 14.94
CA THR A 43 0.60 17.00 14.73
C THR A 43 -0.66 17.65 15.30
N PHE A 44 -1.82 17.16 14.88
CA PHE A 44 -3.08 17.86 15.05
C PHE A 44 -3.67 17.65 16.44
N LYS A 45 -4.22 18.73 17.00
CA LYS A 45 -4.95 18.68 18.26
C LYS A 45 -6.46 18.55 18.06
N GLU A 46 -6.98 19.04 16.93
CA GLU A 46 -8.42 19.23 16.71
C GLU A 46 -8.82 18.88 15.26
N LEU A 47 -8.42 17.70 14.79
CA LEU A 47 -9.01 17.12 13.58
C LEU A 47 -10.07 16.10 13.97
N TRP A 48 -11.05 15.94 13.11
CA TRP A 48 -12.10 14.94 13.26
C TRP A 48 -11.97 13.90 12.16
N PHE A 49 -12.23 12.64 12.49
CA PHE A 49 -12.18 11.55 11.53
C PHE A 49 -13.51 10.81 11.49
N LYS A 50 -13.89 10.35 10.29
CA LYS A 50 -15.09 9.53 10.10
C LYS A 50 -14.82 8.46 9.04
N ARG A 51 -15.17 7.22 9.34
CA ARG A 51 -15.28 6.14 8.35
C ARG A 51 -16.62 6.28 7.62
N LYS A 52 -16.73 5.75 6.39
CA LYS A 52 -17.92 5.87 5.52
C LYS A 52 -19.27 5.84 6.27
N ASP A 53 -19.47 4.83 7.12
CA ASP A 53 -20.70 4.64 7.91
C ASP A 53 -20.48 4.77 9.44
N GLY A 54 -19.40 5.42 9.85
CA GLY A 54 -19.02 5.59 11.25
C GLY A 54 -19.44 6.94 11.86
N GLU A 55 -19.24 7.07 13.16
CA GLU A 55 -19.42 8.34 13.88
C GLU A 55 -18.25 9.30 13.62
N CYS A 56 -18.55 10.61 13.68
CA CYS A 56 -17.54 11.65 13.63
C CYS A 56 -16.79 11.69 14.97
N THR A 57 -15.51 11.34 14.96
CA THR A 57 -14.72 11.14 16.18
C THR A 57 -13.52 12.08 16.20
N LEU A 58 -13.21 12.66 17.37
CA LEU A 58 -12.05 13.53 17.54
C LEU A 58 -10.75 12.72 17.39
N LEU A 59 -9.90 13.15 16.47
CA LEU A 59 -8.58 12.60 16.19
C LEU A 59 -7.54 13.28 17.10
N ASN A 60 -7.44 12.82 18.35
CA ASN A 60 -6.49 13.35 19.31
C ASN A 60 -5.02 13.17 18.86
N ARG A 61 -4.12 13.97 19.43
CA ARG A 61 -2.67 13.78 19.23
C ARG A 61 -2.25 12.39 19.71
N ASN A 62 -1.35 11.76 18.96
CA ASN A 62 -0.88 10.38 19.08
C ASN A 62 -1.93 9.30 18.79
N TYR A 63 -3.15 9.67 18.41
CA TYR A 63 -4.11 8.69 17.93
C TYR A 63 -3.59 8.05 16.63
N SER A 64 -3.80 6.74 16.51
CA SER A 64 -3.46 5.97 15.32
C SER A 64 -4.66 5.16 14.88
N PHE A 65 -4.86 5.08 13.56
CA PHE A 65 -5.83 4.18 12.96
C PHE A 65 -5.19 3.45 11.80
N THR A 66 -5.76 2.29 11.47
CA THR A 66 -5.33 1.50 10.32
C THR A 66 -6.40 1.58 9.23
N ILE A 67 -5.95 1.74 7.99
CA ILE A 67 -6.79 1.74 6.79
C ILE A 67 -6.42 0.57 5.89
N LYS A 68 -7.41 -0.18 5.42
CA LYS A 68 -7.26 -1.33 4.53
C LYS A 68 -7.67 -1.01 3.09
N PRO A 69 -7.27 -1.83 2.10
CA PRO A 69 -7.75 -1.69 0.72
C PRO A 69 -9.29 -1.65 0.65
N GLY A 70 -9.83 -0.68 -0.07
CA GLY A 70 -11.28 -0.48 -0.21
C GLY A 70 -11.94 0.30 0.94
N GLU A 71 -11.22 0.60 2.02
CA GLU A 71 -11.71 1.51 3.05
C GLU A 71 -11.50 2.97 2.66
N GLU A 72 -12.47 3.80 3.03
CA GLU A 72 -12.43 5.25 2.88
C GLU A 72 -12.60 5.90 4.25
N ILE A 73 -11.75 6.89 4.52
CA ILE A 73 -11.87 7.74 5.69
C ILE A 73 -11.93 9.19 5.25
N GLY A 74 -12.75 9.97 5.96
CA GLY A 74 -12.71 11.42 5.87
C GLY A 74 -11.98 11.99 7.07
N LEU A 75 -11.16 13.01 6.82
CA LEU A 75 -10.63 13.90 7.83
C LEU A 75 -11.32 15.25 7.69
N PHE A 76 -11.68 15.87 8.80
CA PHE A 76 -12.53 17.05 8.85
C PHE A 76 -12.01 18.05 9.87
N SER A 77 -12.23 19.34 9.61
CA SER A 77 -11.90 20.43 10.53
C SER A 77 -13.02 20.77 11.51
N ASP A 78 -14.19 20.14 11.37
CA ASP A 78 -15.37 20.37 12.20
C ASP A 78 -15.89 19.08 12.86
N MET A 79 -16.58 19.25 13.98
CA MET A 79 -17.11 18.15 14.79
C MET A 79 -18.30 17.40 14.20
N VAL A 80 -18.88 17.89 13.10
CA VAL A 80 -20.00 17.24 12.41
C VAL A 80 -19.56 16.56 11.10
N CYS A 81 -18.25 16.59 10.80
CA CYS A 81 -17.65 16.01 9.62
C CYS A 81 -18.28 16.49 8.30
N GLN A 82 -18.43 17.81 8.14
CA GLN A 82 -18.96 18.45 6.93
C GLN A 82 -17.91 19.20 6.10
N THR A 83 -16.82 19.63 6.72
CA THR A 83 -15.75 20.44 6.15
C THR A 83 -14.52 19.56 5.96
N PRO A 84 -14.29 19.01 4.76
CA PRO A 84 -13.17 18.11 4.52
C PRO A 84 -11.84 18.84 4.71
N TYR A 85 -10.95 18.22 5.48
CA TYR A 85 -9.57 18.67 5.66
C TYR A 85 -8.73 18.29 4.44
N CYS A 86 -8.86 17.04 3.97
CA CYS A 86 -8.19 16.49 2.78
C CYS A 86 -9.21 16.15 1.69
N ALA A 87 -8.80 16.25 0.41
CA ALA A 87 -9.67 15.92 -0.72
C ALA A 87 -9.93 14.41 -0.87
N ALA A 88 -8.97 13.56 -0.47
CA ALA A 88 -9.14 12.10 -0.46
C ALA A 88 -8.13 11.46 0.50
N CYS A 89 -8.64 10.87 1.59
CA CYS A 89 -7.84 10.10 2.54
C CYS A 89 -8.23 8.61 2.39
N ASN A 90 -7.60 7.91 1.45
CA ASN A 90 -7.88 6.51 1.15
C ASN A 90 -6.58 5.71 1.12
N TYR A 91 -6.71 4.38 1.11
CA TYR A 91 -5.57 3.46 1.14
C TYR A 91 -4.54 3.75 0.03
N ALA A 92 -4.99 3.97 -1.21
CA ALA A 92 -4.10 4.22 -2.35
C ALA A 92 -3.28 5.50 -2.17
N ASN A 93 -3.90 6.55 -1.63
CA ASN A 93 -3.21 7.81 -1.35
C ASN A 93 -2.18 7.62 -0.25
N PHE A 94 -2.53 6.95 0.86
CA PHE A 94 -1.57 6.68 1.92
C PHE A 94 -0.39 5.84 1.44
N LYS A 95 -0.64 4.83 0.61
CA LYS A 95 0.41 4.00 0.02
C LYS A 95 1.35 4.80 -0.87
N ALA A 96 0.84 5.74 -1.65
CA ALA A 96 1.67 6.61 -2.49
C ALA A 96 2.62 7.50 -1.67
N TYR A 97 2.32 7.73 -0.40
CA TYR A 97 3.18 8.47 0.52
C TYR A 97 4.12 7.57 1.35
N ASP A 98 3.91 6.24 1.36
CA ASP A 98 4.77 5.25 2.03
C ASP A 98 5.93 4.86 1.10
N ARG A 99 7.01 5.65 1.12
CA ARG A 99 8.19 5.41 0.28
C ARG A 99 9.03 4.24 0.77
N ASN A 100 8.90 3.87 2.05
CA ASN A 100 9.69 2.80 2.65
C ASN A 100 8.99 1.44 2.60
N ASN A 101 7.72 1.40 2.18
CA ASN A 101 6.85 0.22 2.19
C ASN A 101 6.77 -0.44 3.59
N ASP A 102 6.76 0.37 4.64
CA ASP A 102 6.71 -0.12 6.02
C ASP A 102 5.29 -0.10 6.61
N CYS A 103 4.32 0.33 5.81
CA CYS A 103 2.91 0.40 6.11
C CYS A 103 2.59 1.34 7.28
N ARG A 104 3.43 2.35 7.52
CA ARG A 104 3.28 3.31 8.62
C ARG A 104 3.48 4.74 8.15
N MET A 105 2.47 5.55 8.42
CA MET A 105 2.39 6.92 7.98
C MET A 105 2.20 7.87 9.15
N LYS A 106 2.78 9.06 9.07
CA LYS A 106 2.47 10.18 9.98
C LYS A 106 1.74 11.30 9.25
N MET A 107 0.79 11.90 9.96
CA MET A 107 0.10 13.10 9.52
C MET A 107 0.92 14.34 9.90
N LEU A 108 1.21 15.16 8.90
CA LEU A 108 1.91 16.44 9.03
C LEU A 108 0.92 17.60 8.87
N PRO A 109 1.27 18.84 9.30
CA PRO A 109 0.47 20.02 9.03
C PRO A 109 0.21 20.21 7.52
N GLU A 110 -0.75 21.09 7.18
CA GLU A 110 -0.99 21.53 5.80
C GLU A 110 -1.35 20.40 4.81
N ASN A 111 -2.15 19.42 5.25
CA ASN A 111 -2.57 18.27 4.42
C ASN A 111 -1.42 17.39 3.91
N ALA A 112 -0.27 17.38 4.59
CA ALA A 112 0.85 16.54 4.21
C ALA A 112 0.85 15.20 4.96
N PHE A 113 1.31 14.15 4.28
CA PHE A 113 1.59 12.84 4.85
C PHE A 113 3.04 12.47 4.54
N SER A 114 3.67 11.73 5.45
CA SER A 114 5.04 11.26 5.30
C SER A 114 5.19 9.89 5.94
N ASP A 115 6.10 9.08 5.40
CA ASP A 115 6.66 7.92 6.10
C ASP A 115 7.05 8.28 7.54
N ILE A 116 6.94 7.32 8.45
CA ILE A 116 7.40 7.49 9.84
C ILE A 116 8.92 7.44 9.94
#